data_AF-A0A7K1B0J7-F1
#
_entry.id   AF-A0A7K1B0J7-F1
#
_cell.length_a   1.000
_cell.length_b   1.000
_cell.length_c   1.000
_cell.angle_alpha   90.00
_cell.angle_beta   90.00
_cell.angle_gamma   90.00
#
_symmetry.space_group_name_H-M   'P 1'
#
loop_
_entity.id
_entity.type
_entity.pdbx_description
1 polymer ?
#
loop_
_entity_poly.entity_id
_entity_poly.type
_entity_poly.pdbx_seq_one_letter_code
_entity_poly.pdbx_strand_id
1 'polypeptide(L)'
;MALPPAVGPGLRAVLDRQVLVLLELGDEVLRDVSLTECLHQVHPESWTVHEIDGRWFGELENESPNVPVPTLGWTMWHPVWWLETLLAVSRGENAPSVSEVEWPGPETTIARLRELWSEWTVFVGGLTDDDLRSGRLTRFPYTDGRPFADVLGWASMEMTKNLSEMCLLRRLLRDNALS
;
A
#
# COMPACT_ATOMS: atom_id res chain seq x y z
N MET A 1 17.16 8.66 7.55
CA MET A 1 17.98 7.59 8.18
C MET A 1 18.65 6.81 7.05
N ALA A 2 19.98 6.72 7.01
CA ALA A 2 20.68 6.06 5.90
C ALA A 2 20.51 4.53 5.98
N LEU A 3 20.19 3.91 4.85
CA LEU A 3 19.99 2.46 4.77
C LEU A 3 21.31 1.70 4.96
N PRO A 4 21.32 0.59 5.71
CA PRO A 4 22.52 -0.21 5.92
C PRO A 4 23.03 -0.84 4.60
N PRO A 5 24.35 -1.10 4.49
CA PRO A 5 24.96 -1.67 3.29
C PRO A 5 24.51 -3.12 3.09
N ALA A 6 24.20 -3.47 1.83
CA ALA A 6 23.78 -4.82 1.46
C ALA A 6 24.96 -5.79 1.51
N VAL A 7 25.02 -6.62 2.55
CA VAL A 7 25.89 -7.81 2.55
C VAL A 7 25.14 -8.92 1.84
N GLY A 8 25.54 -9.20 0.58
CA GLY A 8 25.06 -10.29 -0.28
C GLY A 8 23.61 -10.72 -0.05
N PRO A 9 22.61 -9.89 -0.41
CA PRO A 9 21.25 -10.10 0.03
C PRO A 9 20.68 -11.32 -0.68
N GLY A 10 20.30 -12.36 0.06
CA GLY A 10 19.43 -13.41 -0.48
C GLY A 10 18.17 -12.78 -1.09
N LEU A 11 17.50 -13.50 -2.01
CA LEU A 11 16.38 -12.97 -2.79
C LEU A 11 15.31 -12.22 -1.96
N ARG A 12 15.03 -12.68 -0.74
CA ARG A 12 14.09 -12.00 0.20
C ARG A 12 14.51 -10.56 0.50
N ALA A 13 15.77 -10.34 0.82
CA ALA A 13 16.28 -9.00 1.11
C ALA A 13 16.29 -8.09 -0.13
N VAL A 14 16.41 -8.64 -1.34
CA VAL A 14 16.25 -7.86 -2.58
C VAL A 14 14.80 -7.39 -2.76
N LEU A 15 13.83 -8.29 -2.53
CA LEU A 15 12.41 -7.97 -2.61
C LEU A 15 12.00 -6.92 -1.58
N ASP A 16 12.56 -6.97 -0.37
CA ASP A 16 12.29 -5.95 0.65
C ASP A 16 12.89 -4.59 0.26
N ARG A 17 14.11 -4.61 -0.30
CA ARG A 17 14.85 -3.40 -0.68
C ARG A 17 14.14 -2.62 -1.78
N GLN A 18 13.51 -3.30 -2.74
CA GLN A 18 12.88 -2.63 -3.89
C GLN A 18 11.75 -1.69 -3.45
N VAL A 19 10.95 -2.10 -2.46
CA VAL A 19 9.86 -1.28 -1.93
C VAL A 19 10.39 -0.11 -1.11
N LEU A 20 11.44 -0.33 -0.31
CA LEU A 20 12.07 0.75 0.46
C LEU A 20 12.63 1.84 -0.46
N VAL A 21 13.27 1.48 -1.56
CA VAL A 21 13.76 2.45 -2.57
C VAL A 21 12.62 3.27 -3.14
N LEU A 22 11.46 2.65 -3.41
CA LEU A 22 10.31 3.37 -3.96
C LEU A 22 9.65 4.29 -2.91
N LEU A 23 9.61 3.88 -1.64
CA LEU A 23 9.14 4.74 -0.55
C LEU A 23 10.02 5.99 -0.38
N GLU A 24 11.35 5.89 -0.62
CA GLU A 24 12.23 7.06 -0.63
C GLU A 24 11.92 8.03 -1.78
N LEU A 25 11.61 7.50 -2.98
CA LEU A 25 11.13 8.33 -4.09
C LEU A 25 9.76 8.97 -3.75
N GLY A 26 8.90 8.22 -3.07
CA GLY A 26 7.60 8.70 -2.57
C GLY A 26 7.74 9.93 -1.67
N ASP A 27 8.69 9.94 -0.73
CA ASP A 27 8.95 11.09 0.17
C ASP A 27 9.27 12.38 -0.60
N GLU A 28 9.87 12.28 -1.79
CA GLU A 28 10.20 13.44 -2.61
C GLU A 28 8.99 13.91 -3.44
N VAL A 29 8.35 12.99 -4.14
CA VAL A 29 7.24 13.32 -5.06
C VAL A 29 5.99 13.75 -4.31
N LEU A 30 5.71 13.10 -3.17
CA LEU A 30 4.51 13.30 -2.35
C LEU A 30 4.73 14.26 -1.18
N ARG A 31 5.82 15.03 -1.21
CA ARG A 31 6.04 16.11 -0.25
C ARG A 31 5.01 17.22 -0.45
N ASP A 32 4.54 17.79 0.66
CA ASP A 32 3.64 18.94 0.72
C ASP A 32 2.38 18.71 -0.14
N VAL A 33 1.84 17.49 -0.07
CA VAL A 33 0.54 17.18 -0.67
C VAL A 33 -0.54 17.80 0.18
N SER A 34 -1.37 18.66 -0.42
CA SER A 34 -2.53 19.24 0.27
C SER A 34 -3.71 18.28 0.28
N LEU A 35 -4.59 18.42 1.27
CA LEU A 35 -5.87 17.73 1.30
C LEU A 35 -6.72 18.01 0.03
N THR A 36 -6.69 19.24 -0.49
CA THR A 36 -7.41 19.58 -1.73
C THR A 36 -6.93 18.75 -2.92
N GLU A 37 -5.62 18.53 -3.04
CA GLU A 37 -5.06 17.67 -4.09
C GLU A 37 -5.43 16.20 -3.86
N CYS A 38 -5.48 15.75 -2.60
CA CYS A 38 -5.95 14.41 -2.26
C CYS A 38 -7.41 14.15 -2.64
N LEU A 39 -8.28 15.14 -2.50
CA LEU A 39 -9.72 15.02 -2.74
C LEU A 39 -10.14 15.38 -4.17
N HIS A 40 -9.20 15.76 -5.04
CA HIS A 40 -9.52 16.10 -6.41
C HIS A 40 -9.97 14.86 -7.21
N GLN A 41 -11.23 14.85 -7.63
CA GLN A 41 -11.82 13.79 -8.45
C GLN A 41 -11.66 14.10 -9.95
N VAL A 42 -11.08 13.15 -10.69
CA VAL A 42 -10.98 13.22 -12.16
C VAL A 42 -12.32 12.87 -12.81
N HIS A 43 -13.11 12.00 -12.17
CA HIS A 43 -14.44 11.60 -12.58
C HIS A 43 -15.41 11.66 -11.37
N PRO A 44 -16.70 11.99 -11.54
CA PRO A 44 -17.64 12.03 -10.42
C PRO A 44 -17.79 10.69 -9.67
N GLU A 45 -17.51 9.58 -10.36
CA GLU A 45 -17.52 8.22 -9.79
C GLU A 45 -16.11 7.71 -9.43
N SER A 46 -15.10 8.60 -9.41
CA SER A 46 -13.76 8.27 -8.93
C SER A 46 -13.82 7.88 -7.46
N TRP A 47 -13.24 6.73 -7.13
CA TRP A 47 -13.14 6.33 -5.74
C TRP A 47 -12.36 7.34 -4.89
N THR A 48 -12.93 7.68 -3.73
CA THR A 48 -12.39 8.69 -2.83
C THR A 48 -12.41 8.27 -1.37
N VAL A 49 -11.73 9.07 -0.55
CA VAL A 49 -11.86 9.06 0.91
C VAL A 49 -12.94 10.06 1.33
N HIS A 50 -13.65 9.73 2.40
CA HIS A 50 -14.74 10.51 2.96
C HIS A 50 -14.50 10.80 4.43
N GLU A 51 -14.85 12.01 4.86
CA GLU A 51 -14.80 12.40 6.26
C GLU A 51 -16.03 11.91 7.02
N ILE A 52 -15.81 11.23 8.13
CA ILE A 52 -16.83 10.79 9.08
C ILE A 52 -16.33 11.16 10.48
N ASP A 53 -17.04 12.06 11.15
CA ASP A 53 -16.72 12.53 12.51
C ASP A 53 -15.25 13.00 12.69
N GLY A 54 -14.70 13.70 11.68
CA GLY A 54 -13.33 14.23 11.71
C GLY A 54 -12.24 13.22 11.35
N ARG A 55 -12.60 12.00 10.95
CA ARG A 55 -11.70 10.92 10.50
C ARG A 55 -11.99 10.58 9.05
N TRP A 56 -11.00 10.08 8.32
CA TRP A 56 -11.14 9.82 6.88
C TRP A 56 -11.12 8.33 6.57
N PHE A 57 -12.00 7.87 5.69
CA PHE A 57 -12.13 6.47 5.32
C PHE A 57 -12.27 6.33 3.80
N GLY A 58 -11.61 5.34 3.20
CA GLY A 58 -11.80 5.03 1.79
C GLY A 58 -13.06 4.22 1.53
N GLU A 59 -13.55 4.29 0.30
CA GLU A 59 -14.60 3.41 -0.19
C GLU A 59 -14.03 2.23 -0.98
N LEU A 60 -14.53 1.02 -0.74
CA LEU A 60 -14.15 -0.18 -1.49
C LEU A 60 -15.34 -1.12 -1.54
N GLU A 61 -16.01 -1.19 -2.69
CA GLU A 61 -17.14 -2.12 -2.90
C GLU A 61 -16.67 -3.42 -3.57
N ASN A 62 -16.23 -3.32 -4.83
CA ASN A 62 -15.69 -4.43 -5.62
C ASN A 62 -14.69 -3.86 -6.63
N GLU A 63 -13.44 -4.34 -6.62
CA GLU A 63 -12.37 -3.95 -7.56
C GLU A 63 -12.67 -4.44 -8.98
N SER A 64 -13.68 -3.83 -9.60
CA SER A 64 -13.98 -3.96 -11.01
C SER A 64 -12.84 -3.34 -11.83
N PRO A 65 -12.38 -3.97 -12.92
CA PRO A 65 -11.36 -3.38 -13.79
C PRO A 65 -11.84 -2.13 -14.52
N ASN A 66 -13.13 -1.80 -14.43
CA ASN A 66 -13.77 -0.67 -15.12
C ASN A 66 -14.03 0.53 -14.20
N VAL A 67 -13.52 0.54 -12.96
CA VAL A 67 -13.67 1.71 -12.09
C VAL A 67 -12.86 2.91 -12.65
N PRO A 68 -13.40 4.13 -12.63
CA PRO A 68 -12.65 5.32 -13.00
C PRO A 68 -11.42 5.51 -12.12
N VAL A 69 -10.47 6.33 -12.61
CA VAL A 69 -9.23 6.65 -11.89
C VAL A 69 -9.56 7.17 -10.48
N PRO A 70 -9.04 6.54 -9.40
CA PRO A 70 -9.30 6.97 -8.04
C PRO A 70 -8.60 8.30 -7.71
N THR A 71 -9.05 8.96 -6.64
CA THR A 71 -8.39 10.16 -6.11
C THR A 71 -7.02 9.83 -5.51
N LEU A 72 -6.16 10.86 -5.38
CA LEU A 72 -4.86 10.69 -4.72
C LEU A 72 -5.05 10.24 -3.26
N GLY A 73 -6.03 10.78 -2.53
CA GLY A 73 -6.36 10.36 -1.16
C GLY A 73 -6.74 8.88 -1.07
N TRP A 74 -7.53 8.38 -2.02
CA TRP A 74 -7.86 6.94 -2.07
C TRP A 74 -6.63 6.08 -2.35
N THR A 75 -5.77 6.48 -3.31
CA THR A 75 -4.53 5.74 -3.59
C THR A 75 -3.55 5.73 -2.41
N MET A 76 -3.66 6.70 -1.51
CA MET A 76 -2.91 6.75 -0.25
C MET A 76 -3.51 5.83 0.82
N TRP A 77 -4.83 5.79 0.95
CA TRP A 77 -5.55 4.93 1.90
C TRP A 77 -5.48 3.45 1.54
N HIS A 78 -5.67 3.11 0.28
CA HIS A 78 -5.77 1.72 -0.18
C HIS A 78 -4.59 0.82 0.24
N PRO A 79 -3.31 1.25 0.09
CA PRO A 79 -2.18 0.46 0.59
C PRO A 79 -2.04 0.39 2.09
N VAL A 80 -2.61 1.33 2.85
CA VAL A 80 -2.72 1.18 4.30
C VAL A 80 -3.69 0.02 4.61
N TRP A 81 -4.87 0.03 3.99
CA TRP A 81 -5.88 -1.01 4.20
C TRP A 81 -5.42 -2.42 3.83
N TRP A 82 -4.91 -2.64 2.62
CA TRP A 82 -4.57 -4.00 2.21
C TRP A 82 -3.36 -4.54 2.98
N LEU A 83 -2.43 -3.67 3.40
CA LEU A 83 -1.24 -4.10 4.13
C LEU A 83 -1.56 -4.42 5.60
N GLU A 84 -2.43 -3.64 6.25
CA GLU A 84 -2.98 -3.99 7.57
C GLU A 84 -3.75 -5.31 7.52
N THR A 85 -4.60 -5.49 6.50
CA THR A 85 -5.33 -6.74 6.25
C THR A 85 -4.39 -7.93 6.05
N LEU A 86 -3.38 -7.77 5.18
CA LEU A 86 -2.39 -8.81 4.90
C LEU A 86 -1.64 -9.23 6.17
N LEU A 87 -1.19 -8.27 6.98
CA LEU A 87 -0.49 -8.53 8.23
C LEU A 87 -1.37 -9.30 9.22
N ALA A 88 -2.58 -8.82 9.48
CA ALA A 88 -3.51 -9.45 10.41
C ALA A 88 -3.81 -10.90 9.98
N VAL A 89 -4.18 -11.11 8.71
CA VAL A 89 -4.48 -12.43 8.16
C VAL A 89 -3.29 -13.38 8.25
N SER A 90 -2.08 -12.88 7.95
CA SER A 90 -0.83 -13.66 8.00
C SER A 90 -0.43 -14.05 9.41
N ARG A 91 -0.70 -13.19 10.40
CA ARG A 91 -0.50 -13.45 11.83
C ARG A 91 -1.59 -14.33 12.45
N GLY A 92 -2.69 -14.58 11.72
CA GLY A 92 -3.85 -15.33 12.24
C GLY A 92 -4.73 -14.50 13.17
N GLU A 93 -4.65 -13.19 13.06
CA GLU A 93 -5.48 -12.20 13.75
C GLU A 93 -6.75 -11.90 12.92
N ASN A 94 -7.70 -11.19 13.54
CA ASN A 94 -8.86 -10.69 12.82
C ASN A 94 -8.44 -9.52 11.94
N ALA A 95 -8.72 -9.61 10.64
CA ALA A 95 -8.49 -8.51 9.72
C ALA A 95 -9.50 -7.38 9.97
N PRO A 96 -9.08 -6.10 9.85
CA PRO A 96 -10.03 -4.99 9.88
C PRO A 96 -10.96 -5.06 8.67
N SER A 97 -12.21 -4.66 8.85
CA SER A 97 -13.07 -4.35 7.73
C SER A 97 -12.60 -3.08 7.01
N VAL A 98 -12.97 -2.94 5.74
CA VAL A 98 -12.69 -1.73 4.94
C VAL A 98 -13.06 -0.45 5.70
N SER A 99 -14.24 -0.42 6.32
CA SER A 99 -14.77 0.73 7.05
C SER A 99 -14.05 1.05 8.36
N GLU A 100 -13.18 0.15 8.84
CA GLU A 100 -12.43 0.36 10.10
C GLU A 100 -11.04 0.96 9.85
N VAL A 101 -10.52 0.89 8.62
CA VAL A 101 -9.19 1.43 8.31
C VAL A 101 -9.31 2.91 8.00
N GLU A 102 -8.75 3.72 8.89
CA GLU A 102 -8.65 5.16 8.73
C GLU A 102 -7.50 5.51 7.77
N TRP A 103 -7.76 6.46 6.87
CA TRP A 103 -6.70 7.13 6.11
C TRP A 103 -5.98 8.11 7.04
N PRO A 104 -4.67 7.96 7.27
CA PRO A 104 -3.96 8.78 8.23
C PRO A 104 -3.75 10.24 7.77
N GLY A 105 -4.05 10.54 6.50
CA GLY A 105 -3.89 11.86 5.90
C GLY A 105 -2.62 11.99 5.05
N PRO A 106 -2.50 13.07 4.26
CA PRO A 106 -1.42 13.22 3.29
C PRO A 106 -0.03 13.32 3.95
N GLU A 107 0.08 13.94 5.12
CA GLU A 107 1.36 14.17 5.80
C GLU A 107 1.97 12.90 6.42
N THR A 108 1.12 11.92 6.73
CA THR A 108 1.49 10.76 7.57
C THR A 108 1.43 9.44 6.82
N THR A 109 0.74 9.38 5.67
CA THR A 109 0.56 8.14 4.88
C THR A 109 1.88 7.44 4.61
N ILE A 110 2.90 8.14 4.10
CA ILE A 110 4.17 7.50 3.73
C ILE A 110 4.93 6.96 4.95
N ALA A 111 4.85 7.67 6.09
CA ALA A 111 5.40 7.17 7.34
C ALA A 111 4.67 5.90 7.79
N ARG A 112 3.34 5.88 7.73
CA ARG A 112 2.52 4.71 8.08
C ARG A 112 2.82 3.51 7.20
N LEU A 113 2.91 3.69 5.88
CA LEU A 113 3.27 2.63 4.93
C LEU A 113 4.66 2.05 5.22
N ARG A 114 5.62 2.90 5.62
CA ARG A 114 6.97 2.46 6.00
C ARG A 114 6.95 1.61 7.27
N GLU A 115 6.17 1.99 8.27
CA GLU A 115 5.99 1.21 9.50
C GLU A 115 5.38 -0.17 9.20
N LEU A 116 4.27 -0.19 8.46
CA LEU A 116 3.59 -1.42 8.06
C LEU A 116 4.50 -2.33 7.21
N TRP A 117 5.27 -1.74 6.28
CA TRP A 117 6.22 -2.51 5.49
C TRP A 117 7.35 -3.07 6.35
N SER A 118 7.85 -2.30 7.32
CA SER A 118 8.82 -2.80 8.29
C SER A 118 8.27 -3.99 9.07
N GLU A 119 7.04 -3.91 9.56
CA GLU A 119 6.36 -5.02 10.23
C GLU A 119 6.21 -6.26 9.33
N TRP A 120 5.88 -6.05 8.06
CA TRP A 120 5.79 -7.11 7.06
C TRP A 120 7.13 -7.80 6.83
N THR A 121 8.21 -7.04 6.63
CA THR A 121 9.56 -7.61 6.44
C THR A 121 10.04 -8.39 7.67
N VAL A 122 9.74 -7.92 8.88
CA VAL A 122 10.04 -8.65 10.13
C VAL A 122 9.29 -9.98 10.18
N PHE A 123 7.98 -9.98 9.86
CA PHE A 123 7.17 -11.19 9.80
C PHE A 123 7.74 -12.20 8.78
N VAL A 124 8.01 -11.75 7.55
CA VAL A 124 8.57 -12.59 6.48
C VAL A 124 9.97 -13.12 6.83
N GLY A 125 10.78 -12.31 7.51
CA GLY A 125 12.11 -12.70 8.00
C GLY A 125 12.10 -13.87 8.97
N GLY A 126 10.98 -14.10 9.68
CA GLY A 126 10.78 -15.24 10.58
C GLY A 126 10.32 -16.53 9.89
N LEU A 127 9.95 -16.50 8.61
CA LEU A 127 9.39 -17.65 7.91
C LEU A 127 10.45 -18.62 7.40
N THR A 128 10.16 -19.92 7.48
CA THR A 128 11.00 -20.97 6.90
C THR A 128 10.79 -21.09 5.38
N ASP A 129 11.66 -21.81 4.67
CA ASP A 129 11.45 -22.11 3.25
C ASP A 129 10.21 -22.98 3.01
N ASP A 130 9.86 -23.84 3.96
CA ASP A 130 8.66 -24.69 3.86
C ASP A 130 7.39 -23.86 4.05
N ASP A 131 7.41 -22.84 4.92
CA ASP A 131 6.31 -21.88 5.01
C ASP A 131 6.06 -21.19 3.68
N LEU A 132 7.13 -20.76 2.99
CA LEU A 132 7.04 -20.09 1.69
C LEU A 132 6.54 -21.00 0.55
N ARG A 133 6.89 -22.29 0.58
CA ARG A 133 6.45 -23.27 -0.43
C ARG A 133 5.02 -23.74 -0.18
N SER A 134 4.52 -23.65 1.05
CA SER A 134 3.17 -24.07 1.42
C SER A 134 2.13 -22.97 1.14
N GLY A 135 0.87 -23.37 0.96
CA GLY A 135 -0.28 -22.45 0.91
C GLY A 135 -0.93 -22.17 2.27
N ARG A 136 -0.33 -22.61 3.38
CA ARG A 136 -0.95 -22.58 4.73
C ARG A 136 -1.28 -21.15 5.19
N LEU A 137 -0.45 -20.19 4.82
CA LEU A 137 -0.60 -18.77 5.18
C LEU A 137 -1.34 -17.97 4.09
N THR A 138 -1.58 -18.56 2.91
CA THR A 138 -2.23 -17.91 1.79
C THR A 138 -3.73 -17.80 2.03
N ARG A 139 -4.12 -16.70 2.68
CA ARG A 139 -5.52 -16.36 2.98
C ARG A 139 -5.92 -14.97 2.46
N PHE A 140 -4.96 -14.20 1.98
CA PHE A 140 -5.13 -12.91 1.32
C PHE A 140 -3.92 -12.66 0.41
N PRO A 141 -4.07 -12.06 -0.78
CA PRO A 141 -5.35 -11.77 -1.46
C PRO A 141 -5.96 -13.03 -2.11
N TYR A 142 -5.19 -14.12 -2.16
CA TYR A 142 -5.60 -15.37 -2.78
C TYR A 142 -6.24 -16.33 -1.77
N THR A 143 -7.18 -17.15 -2.27
CA THR A 143 -7.86 -18.20 -1.50
C THR A 143 -7.74 -19.58 -2.15
N ASP A 144 -6.87 -19.72 -3.15
CA ASP A 144 -6.68 -20.95 -3.93
C ASP A 144 -5.55 -21.85 -3.39
N GLY A 145 -4.96 -21.48 -2.24
CA GLY A 145 -3.93 -22.28 -1.57
C GLY A 145 -2.59 -22.31 -2.30
N ARG A 146 -2.33 -21.37 -3.23
CA ARG A 146 -1.01 -21.23 -3.87
C ARG A 146 0.11 -20.95 -2.86
N PRO A 147 1.38 -21.21 -3.20
CA PRO A 147 2.51 -20.98 -2.30
C PRO A 147 2.54 -19.57 -1.73
N PHE A 148 2.91 -19.42 -0.46
CA PHE A 148 2.98 -18.10 0.19
C PHE A 148 4.03 -17.19 -0.45
N ALA A 149 5.04 -17.76 -1.13
CA ALA A 149 5.98 -17.00 -1.96
C ALA A 149 5.27 -16.12 -3.02
N ASP A 150 4.12 -16.55 -3.54
CA ASP A 150 3.34 -15.75 -4.49
C ASP A 150 2.70 -14.53 -3.82
N VAL A 151 2.34 -14.63 -2.54
CA VAL A 151 1.82 -13.51 -1.73
C VAL A 151 2.93 -12.48 -1.48
N LEU A 152 4.17 -12.92 -1.23
CA LEU A 152 5.33 -12.01 -1.09
C LEU A 152 5.61 -11.25 -2.40
N GLY A 153 5.58 -11.97 -3.52
CA GLY A 153 5.75 -11.37 -4.84
C GLY A 153 4.65 -10.36 -5.14
N TRP A 154 3.40 -10.73 -4.87
CA TRP A 154 2.24 -9.86 -5.00
C TRP A 154 2.37 -8.59 -4.13
N ALA A 155 2.66 -8.72 -2.83
CA ALA A 155 2.71 -7.57 -1.92
C ALA A 155 3.75 -6.52 -2.36
N SER A 156 4.91 -6.99 -2.86
CA SER A 156 5.96 -6.10 -3.36
C SER A 156 5.55 -5.39 -4.66
N MET A 157 4.94 -6.13 -5.58
CA MET A 157 4.45 -5.60 -6.85
C MET A 157 3.29 -4.61 -6.62
N GLU A 158 2.35 -4.95 -5.75
CA GLU A 158 1.18 -4.13 -5.44
C GLU A 158 1.58 -2.81 -4.77
N MET A 159 2.51 -2.85 -3.81
CA MET A 159 3.09 -1.64 -3.23
C MET A 159 3.80 -0.79 -4.29
N THR A 160 4.54 -1.43 -5.21
CA THR A 160 5.20 -0.73 -6.33
C THR A 160 4.19 -0.03 -7.22
N LYS A 161 3.09 -0.71 -7.55
CA LYS A 161 1.98 -0.18 -8.33
C LYS A 161 1.35 1.02 -7.63
N ASN A 162 0.93 0.88 -6.36
CA ASN A 162 0.24 1.96 -5.64
C ASN A 162 1.10 3.22 -5.50
N LEU A 163 2.39 3.08 -5.14
CA LEU A 163 3.29 4.23 -5.06
C LEU A 163 3.50 4.91 -6.43
N SER A 164 3.53 4.13 -7.52
CA SER A 164 3.61 4.68 -8.89
C SER A 164 2.34 5.44 -9.26
N GLU A 165 1.16 4.94 -8.90
CA GLU A 165 -0.13 5.60 -9.10
C GLU A 165 -0.19 6.94 -8.35
N MET A 166 0.21 6.97 -7.07
CA MET A 166 0.30 8.20 -6.29
C MET A 166 1.21 9.24 -6.95
N CYS A 167 2.41 8.81 -7.40
CA CYS A 167 3.37 9.68 -8.05
C CYS A 167 2.84 10.25 -9.36
N LEU A 168 2.17 9.44 -10.18
CA LEU A 168 1.60 9.87 -11.45
C LEU A 168 0.44 10.86 -11.22
N LEU A 169 -0.50 10.53 -10.34
CA LEU A 169 -1.63 11.40 -10.01
C LEU A 169 -1.15 12.75 -9.50
N ARG A 170 -0.16 12.77 -8.60
CA ARG A 170 0.42 14.01 -8.10
C ARG A 170 1.00 14.89 -9.21
N ARG A 171 1.69 14.30 -10.20
CA ARG A 171 2.24 15.04 -11.35
C ARG A 171 1.12 15.63 -12.21
N LEU A 172 0.10 14.83 -12.54
CA LEU A 172 -1.05 15.30 -13.32
C LEU A 172 -1.82 16.44 -12.63
N LEU A 173 -2.02 16.35 -11.31
CA LEU A 173 -2.68 17.41 -10.54
C LEU A 173 -1.88 18.72 -10.58
N ARG A 174 -0.55 18.65 -10.48
CA ARG A 174 0.32 19.84 -10.57
C ARG A 174 0.32 20.44 -11.98
N ASP A 175 0.39 19.62 -13.01
CA ASP A 175 0.41 20.09 -14.40
C ASP A 175 -0.93 20.75 -14.79
N ASN A 176 -2.05 20.16 -14.35
CA ASN A 176 -3.39 20.73 -14.58
C ASN A 176 -3.66 21.99 -13.74
N ALA A 177 -3.07 22.13 -12.55
CA ALA A 177 -3.17 23.36 -11.75
C ALA A 177 -2.36 24.54 -12.33
N LEU A 178 -1.45 24.27 -13.28
CA LEU A 178 -0.69 25.26 -14.04
C LEU A 178 -1.33 25.61 -15.39
N SER A 179 -2.53 25.09 -15.66
CA SER A 179 -3.32 25.34 -16.88
C SER A 179 -4.46 26.33 -16.62
#